data_AF-A0A0C2LYC3-F1
#
_entry.id   AF-A0A0C2LYC3-F1
#
_cell.length_a   1.000
_cell.length_b   1.000
_cell.length_c   1.000
_cell.angle_alpha   90.00
_cell.angle_beta   90.00
_cell.angle_gamma   90.00
#
_symmetry.space_group_name_H-M   'P 1'
#
loop_
_entity.id
_entity.type
_entity.pdbx_description
1 polymer ?
#
loop_
_entity_poly.entity_id
_entity_poly.type
_entity_poly.pdbx_seq_one_letter_code
_entity_poly.pdbx_strand_id
1 'polypeptide(L)'
;NTPINVQEIEKNKKILIEWDTYKIPTLVEWQFTSISSEETFVTITNTGFIGNGDEVIEQAISSTEGFTLVLAGAKAFLEHNIILNLVSDRFPKKID
;
A
#
# COMPACT_ATOMS: atom_id res chain seq x y z
N ASN A 1 5.09 16.08 -2.34
CA ASN A 1 3.84 15.46 -2.81
C ASN A 1 4.13 14.94 -4.20
N THR A 2 4.25 13.63 -4.37
CA THR A 2 4.50 13.01 -5.68
C THR A 2 3.13 12.69 -6.30
N PRO A 3 2.80 13.19 -7.50
CA PRO A 3 1.53 12.87 -8.13
C PRO A 3 1.44 11.36 -8.39
N ILE A 4 0.35 10.74 -7.96
CA ILE A 4 0.06 9.32 -8.23
C ILE A 4 -0.80 9.23 -9.48
N ASN A 5 -0.41 8.39 -10.44
CA ASN A 5 -1.18 8.14 -11.63
C ASN A 5 -2.19 7.01 -11.38
N VAL A 6 -3.48 7.35 -11.46
CA VAL A 6 -4.58 6.42 -11.20
C VAL A 6 -5.02 5.79 -12.52
N GLN A 7 -4.92 4.47 -12.60
CA GLN A 7 -5.30 3.71 -13.80
C GLN A 7 -6.78 3.33 -13.77
N GLU A 8 -7.28 2.89 -12.61
CA GLU A 8 -8.64 2.39 -12.48
C GLU A 8 -9.17 2.58 -11.06
N ILE A 9 -10.45 2.97 -10.95
CA ILE A 9 -11.20 2.96 -9.70
C ILE A 9 -12.57 2.33 -9.97
N GLU A 10 -12.83 1.21 -9.32
CA GLU A 10 -14.16 0.61 -9.23
C GLU A 10 -14.63 0.67 -7.78
N LYS A 11 -15.72 1.42 -7.55
CA LYS A 11 -16.28 1.60 -6.21
C LYS A 11 -16.55 0.25 -5.54
N ASN A 12 -16.07 0.12 -4.30
CA ASN A 12 -16.20 -1.08 -3.45
C ASN A 12 -15.58 -2.36 -4.03
N LYS A 13 -14.69 -2.25 -5.02
CA LYS A 13 -14.10 -3.42 -5.69
C LYS A 13 -12.60 -3.30 -5.88
N LYS A 14 -12.15 -2.21 -6.49
CA LYS A 14 -10.78 -2.13 -7.01
C LYS A 14 -10.24 -0.71 -7.04
N ILE A 15 -8.95 -0.58 -6.73
CA ILE A 15 -8.15 0.60 -7.04
C ILE A 15 -6.85 0.11 -7.70
N LEU A 16 -6.49 0.66 -8.85
CA LEU A 16 -5.23 0.39 -9.53
C LEU A 16 -4.47 1.69 -9.78
N ILE A 17 -3.22 1.74 -9.34
CA ILE A 17 -2.35 2.90 -9.48
C ILE A 17 -0.98 2.50 -10.03
N GLU A 18 -0.32 3.43 -10.69
CA GLU A 18 1.13 3.39 -10.88
C GLU A 18 1.81 4.01 -9.65
N TRP A 19 2.87 3.33 -9.20
CA TRP A 19 3.59 3.66 -7.99
C TRP A 19 5.06 3.91 -8.30
N ASP A 20 5.44 5.19 -8.28
CA ASP A 20 6.74 5.70 -8.70
C ASP A 20 7.72 5.82 -7.52
N THR A 21 8.03 4.69 -6.89
CA THR A 21 9.01 4.62 -5.78
C THR A 21 10.36 4.05 -6.20
N TYR A 22 10.42 3.40 -7.36
CA TYR A 22 11.63 2.75 -7.88
C TYR A 22 12.05 3.37 -9.20
N LYS A 23 13.11 2.84 -9.83
CA LYS A 23 13.63 3.37 -11.11
C LYS A 23 12.59 3.38 -12.24
N ILE A 24 11.61 2.49 -12.17
CA ILE A 24 10.47 2.39 -13.10
C ILE A 24 9.20 2.26 -12.26
N PRO A 25 8.08 2.89 -12.66
CA PRO A 25 6.80 2.74 -11.96
C PRO A 25 6.36 1.29 -11.88
N THR A 26 5.97 0.87 -10.68
CA THR A 26 5.32 -0.42 -10.42
C THR A 26 3.80 -0.27 -10.45
N LEU A 27 3.06 -1.37 -10.56
CA LEU A 27 1.61 -1.34 -10.41
C LEU A 27 1.23 -1.79 -9.01
N VAL A 28 0.31 -1.06 -8.38
CA VAL A 28 -0.28 -1.44 -7.09
C VAL A 28 -1.78 -1.57 -7.27
N GLU A 29 -2.27 -2.78 -7.08
CA GLU A 29 -3.69 -3.10 -7.12
C GLU A 29 -4.21 -3.38 -5.71
N TRP A 30 -5.30 -2.74 -5.36
CA TRP A 30 -6.10 -3.01 -4.17
C TRP A 30 -7.38 -3.70 -4.60
N GLN A 31 -7.67 -4.85 -4.02
CA GLN A 31 -8.93 -5.56 -4.21
C GLN A 31 -9.71 -5.60 -2.90
N PHE A 32 -10.99 -5.29 -2.97
CA PHE A 32 -11.92 -5.29 -1.84
C PHE A 32 -12.95 -6.40 -2.06
N THR A 33 -12.87 -7.46 -1.27
CA THR A 33 -13.79 -8.60 -1.32
C THR A 33 -14.71 -8.54 -0.12
N SER A 34 -16.01 -8.31 -0.36
CA SER A 34 -17.02 -8.35 0.71
C SER A 34 -17.12 -9.76 1.28
N ILE A 35 -16.94 -9.89 2.60
CA ILE A 35 -17.18 -11.14 3.34
C ILE A 35 -18.62 -11.14 3.87
N SER A 36 -19.06 -9.99 4.39
CA SER A 36 -20.41 -9.76 4.92
C SER A 36 -20.82 -8.29 4.69
N SER A 37 -21.96 -7.87 5.25
CA SER A 37 -22.38 -6.46 5.23
C SER A 37 -21.47 -5.53 6.03
N GLU A 38 -20.66 -6.08 6.95
CA GLU A 38 -19.82 -5.30 7.86
C GLU A 38 -18.32 -5.64 7.72
N GLU A 39 -17.96 -6.68 6.96
CA GLU A 39 -16.58 -7.15 6.85
C GLU A 39 -16.09 -7.18 5.40
N THR A 40 -14.83 -6.80 5.22
CA THR A 40 -14.17 -6.79 3.92
C THR A 40 -12.78 -7.39 4.04
N PHE A 41 -12.45 -8.31 3.13
CA PHE A 41 -11.08 -8.74 2.92
C PHE A 41 -10.40 -7.81 1.92
N VAL A 42 -9.21 -7.30 2.27
CA VAL A 42 -8.44 -6.41 1.41
C VAL A 42 -7.15 -7.11 1.00
N THR A 43 -6.95 -7.24 -0.31
CA THR A 43 -5.70 -7.72 -0.91
C THR A 43 -4.98 -6.56 -1.56
N ILE A 44 -3.68 -6.41 -1.31
CA ILE A 44 -2.82 -5.48 -2.03
C ILE A 44 -1.76 -6.28 -2.78
N THR A 45 -1.68 -6.08 -4.09
CA THR A 45 -0.70 -6.74 -4.96
C THR A 45 0.16 -5.66 -5.61
N ASN A 46 1.47 -5.72 -5.39
CA ASN A 46 2.44 -4.84 -6.06
C ASN A 46 3.25 -5.66 -7.07
N THR A 47 3.19 -5.29 -8.35
CA THR A 47 3.84 -6.00 -9.45
C THR A 47 4.71 -5.07 -10.29
N GLY A 48 5.61 -5.65 -11.08
CA GLY A 48 6.49 -4.90 -11.98
C GLY A 48 7.82 -4.47 -11.34
N PHE A 49 8.24 -5.12 -10.25
CA PHE A 49 9.59 -4.94 -9.71
C PHE A 49 10.65 -5.31 -10.75
N ILE A 50 11.71 -4.51 -10.81
CA ILE A 50 12.80 -4.66 -11.77
C ILE A 50 14.15 -4.53 -11.08
N GLY A 51 15.17 -5.21 -11.62
CA GLY A 51 16.51 -5.23 -11.04
C GLY A 51 17.10 -6.63 -11.07
N ASN A 52 18.25 -6.80 -10.40
CA ASN A 52 18.77 -8.13 -10.09
C ASN A 52 17.93 -8.83 -9.01
N GLY A 53 18.22 -10.11 -8.74
CA GLY A 53 17.43 -10.91 -7.80
C GLY A 53 17.33 -10.30 -6.40
N ASP A 54 18.44 -9.79 -5.86
CA ASP A 54 18.48 -9.19 -4.53
C ASP A 54 17.71 -7.86 -4.50
N GLU A 55 17.86 -7.02 -5.54
CA GLU A 55 17.11 -5.77 -5.69
C GLU A 55 15.59 -6.03 -5.75
N VAL A 56 15.14 -7.07 -6.46
CA VAL A 56 13.71 -7.40 -6.56
C VAL A 56 13.16 -7.87 -5.21
N ILE A 57 13.94 -8.68 -4.46
CA ILE A 57 13.56 -9.15 -3.13
C ILE A 57 13.44 -7.97 -2.16
N GLU A 58 14.42 -7.06 -2.15
CA GLU A 58 14.40 -5.89 -1.29
C GLU A 58 13.19 -4.98 -1.56
N GLN A 59 12.87 -4.75 -2.84
CA GLN A 59 11.68 -3.99 -3.24
C GLN A 59 10.39 -4.65 -2.75
N ALA A 60 10.27 -5.97 -2.92
CA ALA A 60 9.10 -6.71 -2.46
C ALA A 60 8.93 -6.62 -0.93
N ILE A 61 10.01 -6.84 -0.18
CA ILE A 61 10.00 -6.75 1.30
C ILE A 61 9.62 -5.34 1.75
N SER A 62 10.25 -4.31 1.19
CA SER A 62 9.99 -2.91 1.55
C SER A 62 8.56 -2.49 1.25
N SER A 63 8.02 -2.86 0.07
CA SER A 63 6.63 -2.64 -0.30
C SER A 63 5.67 -3.37 0.65
N THR A 64 5.94 -4.65 0.96
CA THR A 64 5.11 -5.40 1.92
C THR A 64 5.07 -4.72 3.27
N GLU A 65 6.22 -4.34 3.84
CA GLU A 65 6.30 -3.64 5.13
C GLU A 65 5.47 -2.34 5.11
N GLY A 66 5.61 -1.53 4.07
CA GLY A 66 4.89 -0.27 3.92
C GLY A 66 3.36 -0.46 3.87
N PHE A 67 2.88 -1.36 3.02
CA PHE A 67 1.44 -1.61 2.88
C PHE A 67 0.84 -2.30 4.11
N THR A 68 1.60 -3.13 4.83
CA THR A 68 1.16 -3.68 6.12
C THR A 68 0.89 -2.56 7.15
N LEU A 69 1.74 -1.53 7.23
CA LEU A 69 1.50 -0.39 8.12
C LEU A 69 0.27 0.42 7.72
N VAL A 70 0.04 0.60 6.41
CA VAL A 70 -1.16 1.28 5.90
C VAL A 70 -2.43 0.50 6.30
N LEU A 71 -2.45 -0.82 6.10
CA LEU A 71 -3.60 -1.66 6.48
C LEU A 71 -3.84 -1.67 8.00
N ALA A 72 -2.77 -1.73 8.80
CA ALA A 72 -2.88 -1.65 10.26
C ALA A 72 -3.48 -0.31 10.72
N GLY A 73 -3.02 0.80 10.15
CA GLY A 73 -3.58 2.13 10.41
C GLY A 73 -5.04 2.26 9.97
N ALA A 74 -5.38 1.75 8.78
CA ALA A 74 -6.74 1.75 8.27
C ALA A 74 -7.69 0.95 9.17
N LYS A 75 -7.28 -0.24 9.62
CA LYS A 75 -8.07 -1.07 10.53
C LYS A 75 -8.35 -0.36 11.86
N ALA A 76 -7.32 0.21 12.49
CA ALA A 76 -7.47 0.97 13.74
C ALA A 76 -8.41 2.18 13.59
N PHE A 77 -8.36 2.87 12.45
CA PHE A 77 -9.25 3.98 12.16
C PHE A 77 -10.70 3.51 11.93
N LEU A 78 -10.91 2.50 11.08
CA LEU A 78 -12.25 2.03 10.72
C LEU A 78 -12.99 1.37 11.89
N GLU A 79 -12.28 0.65 12.76
CA GLU A 79 -12.90 -0.13 13.86
C GLU A 79 -12.97 0.65 15.17
N HIS A 80 -12.06 1.60 15.39
CA HIS A 80 -11.91 2.27 16.68
C HIS A 80 -11.78 3.79 16.60
N ASN A 81 -11.79 4.38 15.40
CA ASN A 81 -11.59 5.81 15.18
C ASN A 81 -10.24 6.32 15.77
N ILE A 82 -9.19 5.49 15.71
CA ILE A 82 -7.84 5.80 16.21
C ILE A 82 -6.90 6.05 15.04
N ILE A 83 -6.14 7.14 15.09
CA ILE A 83 -5.05 7.44 14.14
C ILE A 83 -3.72 7.07 14.80
N LEU A 84 -3.09 5.99 14.32
CA LEU A 84 -1.83 5.47 14.86
C LEU A 84 -0.58 6.19 14.34
N ASN A 85 -0.68 7.03 13.31
CA ASN A 85 0.44 7.73 12.66
C ASN A 85 1.60 6.84 12.13
N LEU A 86 1.36 5.53 11.93
CA LEU A 86 2.39 4.55 11.57
C LEU A 86 3.26 4.92 10.36
N VAL A 87 2.65 5.45 9.29
CA VAL A 87 3.38 5.83 8.07
C VAL A 87 4.28 7.03 8.31
N SER A 88 3.77 8.04 9.02
CA SER A 88 4.51 9.27 9.33
C SER A 88 5.67 9.02 10.29
N ASP A 89 5.48 8.11 11.25
CA ASP A 89 6.46 7.81 12.29
C ASP A 89 7.56 6.84 11.82
N ARG A 90 7.38 6.15 10.68
CA ARG A 90 8.40 5.25 10.10
C ARG A 90 9.68 5.98 9.69
N PHE A 91 9.58 7.25 9.29
CA PHE A 91 10.72 8.07 8.87
C PHE A 91 10.76 9.37 9.68
N PRO A 92 11.17 9.31 10.97
CA PRO A 92 11.20 10.49 11.80
C PRO A 92 12.29 11.44 11.30
N LYS A 93 11.96 12.73 11.14
CA LYS A 93 12.87 13.80 10.66
C LYS A 93 14.15 14.01 11.49
N LYS A 94 14.34 13.27 12.58
CA LYS A 94 15.44 13.42 13.56
C LYS A 94 16.47 12.30 13.52
N ILE A 95 16.30 11.32 12.63
CA ILE A 95 17.24 10.21 12.47
C ILE A 95 17.61 10.18 10.99
N ASP A 96 18.81 10.70 10.69
CA ASP A 96 19.48 10.57 9.40
C ASP A 96 20.16 9.20 9.29
#